data_AF-A0A561BWX1-F1
#
_entry.id   AF-A0A561BWX1-F1
#
_cell.length_a   1.000
_cell.length_b   1.000
_cell.length_c   1.000
_cell.angle_alpha   90.00
_cell.angle_beta   90.00
_cell.angle_gamma   90.00
#
_symmetry.space_group_name_H-M   'P 1'
#
loop_
_entity.id
_entity.type
_entity.pdbx_description
1 polymer ?
#
loop_
_entity_poly.entity_id
_entity_poly.type
_entity_poly.pdbx_seq_one_letter_code
_entity_poly.pdbx_strand_id
1 'polypeptide(L)'
;MGMVGRFETPGAVRDVPLGSPLYERWHAAIDGLIASSTALSGTGAYVDPSEHELKVSAGRACTWTGFSRPLFMKHRDDREAAFAEGEDRRTQIEYLEWHVERDADEVIRRVTFTTETPEYWSLLAAVDPERVVALYRELVGAAVRREDLFDAEGNYLPLNRWNTIDGIVHYVMPINSMKDLLGVSQEVERSGRAVDGYDALPYRRETGADARINVDLWSISRKGYRVGTEDPPGPLIIDWDDSGWSTPDGFPVGDHWTVVRGKRGAALRVVYEVPAGLGYRVGDIRIGGRRVEYGGQLAEHVIMSAHGVIDRGTR
;
A
#
# COMPACT_ATOMS: atom_id res chain seq x y z
N MET A 1 -13.51 2.89 22.33
CA MET A 1 -12.24 3.57 21.99
C MET A 1 -12.65 4.94 21.49
N GLY A 2 -12.14 6.00 22.12
CA GLY A 2 -12.57 7.38 21.85
C GLY A 2 -11.96 7.94 20.56
N MET A 3 -12.21 9.23 20.31
CA MET A 3 -11.61 10.03 19.24
C MET A 3 -10.12 9.69 19.02
N VAL A 4 -9.71 9.54 17.76
CA VAL A 4 -8.29 9.44 17.37
C VAL A 4 -7.71 10.83 17.56
N GLY A 5 -7.36 11.20 18.80
CA GLY A 5 -6.91 12.57 19.09
C GLY A 5 -5.72 13.03 18.23
N ARG A 6 -5.02 12.09 17.58
CA ARG A 6 -3.97 12.34 16.60
C ARG A 6 -3.73 11.10 15.74
N PHE A 7 -3.55 11.28 14.43
CA PHE A 7 -3.15 10.20 13.53
C PHE A 7 -1.69 9.78 13.77
N GLU A 8 -1.50 8.48 13.91
CA GLU A 8 -0.23 7.79 14.00
C GLU A 8 0.46 7.70 12.63
N THR A 9 1.79 7.64 12.61
CA THR A 9 2.57 7.44 11.36
C THR A 9 2.23 6.11 10.68
N PRO A 10 2.39 5.99 9.34
CA PRO A 10 2.06 4.76 8.61
C PRO A 10 2.68 3.53 9.27
N GLY A 11 1.93 2.44 9.40
CA GLY A 11 2.41 1.20 10.03
C GLY A 11 2.95 1.36 11.46
N ALA A 12 2.67 2.48 12.13
CA ALA A 12 3.20 2.88 13.43
C ALA A 12 4.74 2.90 13.50
N VAL A 13 5.42 3.27 12.41
CA VAL A 13 6.89 3.36 12.37
C VAL A 13 7.42 4.45 13.32
N ARG A 14 8.66 4.28 13.79
CA ARG A 14 9.32 5.16 14.75
C ARG A 14 10.72 5.52 14.28
N ASP A 15 10.79 6.26 13.18
CA ASP A 15 12.07 6.63 12.59
C ASP A 15 12.78 7.77 13.34
N VAL A 16 12.06 8.49 14.19
CA VAL A 16 12.56 9.62 15.00
C VAL A 16 12.04 9.54 16.43
N PRO A 17 12.71 10.18 17.43
CA PRO A 17 12.26 10.18 18.82
C PRO A 17 10.86 10.76 18.99
N LEU A 18 10.06 10.27 19.95
CA LEU A 18 8.64 10.63 20.17
C LEU A 18 8.35 12.15 20.30
N GLY A 19 9.33 12.96 20.71
CA GLY A 19 9.20 14.42 20.77
C GLY A 19 9.43 15.16 19.45
N SER A 20 9.66 14.42 18.35
CA SER A 20 9.97 15.00 17.04
C SER A 20 8.78 15.76 16.44
N PRO A 21 9.01 16.91 15.78
CA PRO A 21 7.96 17.61 15.02
C PRO A 21 7.32 16.77 13.91
N LEU A 22 7.96 15.68 13.46
CA LEU A 22 7.43 14.80 12.42
C LEU A 22 6.00 14.35 12.72
N TYR A 23 5.73 13.91 13.94
CA TYR A 23 4.43 13.37 14.30
C TYR A 23 3.32 14.42 14.19
N GLU A 24 3.61 15.71 14.44
CA GLU A 24 2.59 16.77 14.39
C GLU A 24 2.34 17.13 12.93
N ARG A 25 3.42 17.21 12.16
CA ARG A 25 3.34 17.46 10.72
C ARG A 25 2.63 16.33 9.98
N TRP A 26 2.86 15.08 10.39
CA TRP A 26 2.14 13.92 9.84
C TRP A 26 0.65 14.00 10.14
N HIS A 27 0.28 14.21 11.41
CA HIS A 27 -1.12 14.36 11.78
C HIS A 27 -1.79 15.49 11.00
N ALA A 28 -1.21 16.69 10.97
CA ALA A 28 -1.76 17.83 10.25
C ALA A 28 -1.87 17.58 8.74
N ALA A 29 -0.92 16.83 8.15
CA ALA A 29 -0.98 16.45 6.74
C ALA A 29 -2.14 15.50 6.45
N ILE A 30 -2.41 14.52 7.31
CA ILE A 30 -3.53 13.58 7.14
C ILE A 30 -4.88 14.25 7.45
N ASP A 31 -4.96 15.00 8.54
CA ASP A 31 -6.14 15.77 8.95
C ASP A 31 -6.59 16.69 7.82
N GLY A 32 -5.65 17.39 7.16
CA GLY A 32 -5.95 18.22 5.99
C GLY A 32 -6.43 17.48 4.73
N LEU A 33 -6.39 16.14 4.70
CA LEU A 33 -6.89 15.31 3.59
C LEU A 33 -8.28 14.72 3.85
N ILE A 34 -8.78 14.82 5.08
CA ILE A 34 -10.07 14.26 5.48
C ILE A 34 -11.03 15.41 5.75
N ALA A 35 -12.18 15.39 5.11
CA ALA A 35 -13.25 16.31 5.45
C ALA A 35 -13.90 15.84 6.76
N SER A 36 -14.23 16.80 7.63
CA SER A 36 -14.90 16.58 8.91
C SER A 36 -16.03 15.54 8.84
N SER A 37 -16.89 15.64 7.82
CA SER A 37 -17.92 14.66 7.50
C SER A 37 -18.33 14.76 6.03
N THR A 38 -18.37 13.62 5.35
CA THR A 38 -18.80 13.48 3.96
C THR A 38 -19.88 12.41 3.84
N ALA A 39 -21.05 12.78 3.31
CA ALA A 39 -22.07 11.79 2.96
C ALA A 39 -21.52 10.88 1.85
N LEU A 40 -21.68 9.57 1.98
CA LEU A 40 -21.20 8.62 0.96
C LEU A 40 -22.35 8.11 0.10
N SER A 41 -23.11 7.15 0.63
CA SER A 41 -24.28 6.54 0.00
C SER A 41 -25.32 6.20 1.07
N GLY A 42 -26.58 6.52 0.81
CA GLY A 42 -27.64 6.40 1.82
C GLY A 42 -27.50 7.43 2.94
N THR A 43 -27.84 7.04 4.18
CA THR A 43 -27.97 7.95 5.33
C THR A 43 -26.74 8.02 6.24
N GLY A 44 -25.73 7.16 6.02
CA GLY A 44 -24.45 7.21 6.72
C GLY A 44 -23.48 8.24 6.14
N ALA A 45 -22.28 8.28 6.70
CA ALA A 45 -21.23 9.21 6.29
C ALA A 45 -19.83 8.66 6.58
N TYR A 46 -18.85 9.11 5.81
CA TYR A 46 -17.44 9.11 6.20
C TYR A 46 -17.20 10.29 7.13
N VAL A 47 -16.54 10.08 8.26
CA VAL A 47 -16.25 11.13 9.23
C VAL A 47 -14.80 11.07 9.65
N ASP A 48 -14.25 12.25 9.94
CA ASP A 48 -12.90 12.35 10.45
C ASP A 48 -12.84 11.85 11.91
N PRO A 49 -12.13 10.73 12.19
CA PRO A 49 -12.00 10.24 13.56
C PRO A 49 -11.12 11.13 14.46
N SER A 50 -10.36 12.11 13.94
CA SER A 50 -9.65 13.10 14.76
C SER A 50 -10.54 14.23 15.27
N GLU A 51 -11.57 14.59 14.50
CA GLU A 51 -12.51 15.64 14.89
C GLU A 51 -13.76 15.10 15.57
N HIS A 52 -14.14 13.84 15.28
CA HIS A 52 -15.36 13.22 15.78
C HIS A 52 -15.06 12.01 16.65
N GLU A 53 -15.65 11.98 17.84
CA GLU A 53 -15.66 10.76 18.63
C GLU A 53 -16.52 9.69 17.93
N LEU A 54 -15.88 8.57 17.59
CA LEU A 54 -16.53 7.39 17.05
C LEU A 54 -16.68 6.33 18.12
N LYS A 55 -17.89 5.80 18.31
CA LYS A 55 -18.09 4.58 19.11
C LYS A 55 -17.77 3.35 18.24
N VAL A 56 -16.47 3.11 18.03
CA VAL A 56 -16.00 2.02 17.18
C VAL A 56 -16.59 0.69 17.64
N SER A 57 -17.41 0.10 16.76
CA SER A 57 -18.14 -1.15 16.99
C SER A 57 -17.53 -2.32 16.23
N ALA A 58 -16.77 -2.04 15.16
CA ALA A 58 -16.02 -3.00 14.37
C ALA A 58 -14.95 -2.29 13.53
N GLY A 59 -13.89 -3.01 13.17
CA GLY A 59 -13.00 -2.65 12.07
C GLY A 59 -13.41 -3.33 10.76
N ARG A 60 -12.98 -2.79 9.63
CA ARG A 60 -13.18 -3.33 8.29
C ARG A 60 -11.91 -3.15 7.46
N ALA A 61 -11.30 -4.27 7.10
CA ALA A 61 -10.30 -4.29 6.04
C ALA A 61 -11.02 -4.27 4.68
N CYS A 62 -10.84 -3.22 3.89
CA CYS A 62 -11.20 -3.22 2.48
C CYS A 62 -10.03 -3.84 1.72
N THR A 63 -10.20 -5.00 1.09
CA THR A 63 -9.06 -5.77 0.55
C THR A 63 -9.09 -5.90 -0.97
N TRP A 64 -7.88 -5.92 -1.55
CA TRP A 64 -7.64 -6.14 -2.99
C TRP A 64 -6.26 -6.81 -3.20
N THR A 65 -5.99 -7.23 -4.43
CA THR A 65 -4.70 -7.83 -4.82
C THR A 65 -3.70 -6.76 -5.24
N GLY A 66 -2.42 -6.97 -4.95
CA GLY A 66 -1.37 -6.01 -5.24
C GLY A 66 -1.05 -5.77 -6.73
N PHE A 67 -1.46 -6.65 -7.63
CA PHE A 67 -1.21 -6.48 -9.07
C PHE A 67 -2.32 -5.69 -9.77
N SER A 68 -1.92 -4.87 -10.75
CA SER A 68 -2.76 -3.97 -11.53
C SER A 68 -3.91 -4.69 -12.24
N ARG A 69 -5.14 -4.39 -11.80
CA ARG A 69 -6.35 -4.88 -12.48
C ARG A 69 -6.45 -4.37 -13.93
N PRO A 70 -6.15 -3.09 -14.25
CA PRO A 70 -6.12 -2.62 -15.64
C PRO A 70 -5.21 -3.44 -16.56
N LEU A 71 -4.04 -3.89 -16.07
CA LEU A 71 -3.17 -4.76 -16.86
C LEU A 71 -3.80 -6.12 -17.14
N PHE A 72 -4.42 -6.75 -16.14
CA PHE A 72 -5.17 -8.00 -16.38
C PHE A 72 -6.37 -7.82 -17.31
N MET A 73 -7.03 -6.66 -17.28
CA MET A 73 -8.10 -6.39 -18.24
C MET A 73 -7.58 -6.18 -19.66
N LYS A 74 -6.48 -5.44 -19.80
CA LYS A 74 -5.82 -5.18 -21.09
C LYS A 74 -5.32 -6.46 -21.73
N HIS A 75 -4.71 -7.34 -20.93
CA HIS A 75 -4.09 -8.58 -21.37
C HIS A 75 -4.83 -9.82 -20.85
N ARG A 76 -6.16 -9.80 -20.92
CA ARG A 76 -7.02 -10.85 -20.34
C ARG A 76 -6.75 -12.27 -20.85
N ASP A 77 -6.24 -12.37 -22.07
CA ASP A 77 -5.95 -13.62 -22.77
C ASP A 77 -4.44 -13.95 -22.77
N ASP A 78 -3.61 -13.06 -22.20
CA ASP A 78 -2.14 -13.19 -22.13
C ASP A 78 -1.60 -12.60 -20.82
N ARG A 79 -1.65 -13.43 -19.76
CA ARG A 79 -1.22 -12.99 -18.43
C ARG A 79 0.29 -12.71 -18.36
N GLU A 80 1.09 -13.32 -19.24
CA GLU A 80 2.54 -13.10 -19.27
C GLU A 80 2.84 -11.68 -19.78
N ALA A 81 2.15 -11.23 -20.85
CA ALA A 81 2.24 -9.85 -21.31
C ALA A 81 1.81 -8.85 -20.23
N ALA A 82 0.82 -9.20 -19.40
CA ALA A 82 0.44 -8.38 -18.24
C ALA A 82 1.61 -8.22 -17.27
N PHE A 83 2.25 -9.33 -16.87
CA PHE A 83 3.36 -9.30 -15.93
C PHE A 83 4.58 -8.57 -16.49
N ALA A 84 4.91 -8.77 -17.75
CA ALA A 84 5.99 -8.06 -18.42
C ALA A 84 5.78 -6.54 -18.43
N GLU A 85 4.56 -6.08 -18.72
CA GLU A 85 4.21 -4.65 -18.65
C GLU A 85 4.16 -4.12 -17.21
N GLY A 86 3.88 -4.98 -16.24
CA GLY A 86 3.87 -4.64 -14.80
C GLY A 86 5.24 -4.32 -14.21
N GLU A 87 6.33 -4.68 -14.88
CA GLU A 87 7.68 -4.32 -14.42
C GLU A 87 7.98 -2.82 -14.62
N ASP A 88 7.19 -2.12 -15.45
CA ASP A 88 7.25 -0.67 -15.55
C ASP A 88 6.60 -0.01 -14.32
N ARG A 89 7.37 0.79 -13.56
CA ARG A 89 6.88 1.51 -12.37
C ARG A 89 5.67 2.40 -12.64
N ARG A 90 5.43 2.82 -13.87
CA ARG A 90 4.26 3.64 -14.27
C ARG A 90 2.96 2.85 -14.33
N THR A 91 3.03 1.51 -14.32
CA THR A 91 1.87 0.61 -14.39
C THR A 91 1.60 -0.09 -13.05
N GLN A 92 2.50 0.09 -12.07
CA GLN A 92 2.36 -0.40 -10.70
C GLN A 92 1.41 0.50 -9.89
N ILE A 93 0.14 0.38 -10.25
CA ILE A 93 -0.99 1.03 -9.59
C ILE A 93 -1.61 0.04 -8.57
N GLU A 94 -2.70 0.42 -7.91
CA GLU A 94 -3.34 -0.35 -6.82
C GLU A 94 -2.66 -0.22 -5.45
N TYR A 95 -1.97 0.90 -5.19
CA TYR A 95 -1.32 1.17 -3.91
C TYR A 95 -0.35 0.04 -3.50
N LEU A 96 0.39 -0.50 -4.47
CA LEU A 96 1.54 -1.37 -4.26
C LEU A 96 2.52 -1.13 -5.39
N GLU A 97 3.79 -0.91 -5.03
CA GLU A 97 4.88 -0.89 -5.99
C GLU A 97 5.95 -1.91 -5.58
N TRP A 98 6.67 -2.43 -6.57
CA TRP A 98 7.72 -3.43 -6.36
C TRP A 98 8.97 -3.17 -7.21
N HIS A 99 10.08 -3.70 -6.73
CA HIS A 99 11.35 -3.71 -7.43
C HIS A 99 11.92 -5.12 -7.45
N VAL A 100 12.39 -5.54 -8.62
CA VAL A 100 12.98 -6.85 -8.86
C VAL A 100 14.49 -6.70 -8.96
N GLU A 101 15.19 -7.47 -8.14
CA GLU A 101 16.64 -7.60 -8.21
C GLU A 101 16.98 -8.95 -8.85
N ARG A 102 17.73 -8.89 -9.96
CA ARG A 102 18.27 -10.06 -10.67
C ARG A 102 19.73 -10.27 -10.33
N ASP A 103 20.19 -11.51 -10.47
CA ASP A 103 21.62 -11.81 -10.45
C ASP A 103 22.25 -11.69 -11.84
N ALA A 104 23.52 -12.08 -11.96
CA ALA A 104 24.27 -12.01 -13.22
C ALA A 104 23.75 -12.96 -14.32
N ASP A 105 22.92 -13.95 -13.98
CA ASP A 105 22.27 -14.85 -14.93
C ASP A 105 20.87 -14.35 -15.33
N GLU A 106 20.51 -13.11 -14.97
CA GLU A 106 19.19 -12.51 -15.16
C GLU A 106 18.06 -13.24 -14.41
N VAL A 107 18.39 -14.07 -13.42
CA VAL A 107 17.40 -14.77 -12.60
C VAL A 107 17.02 -13.90 -11.40
N ILE A 108 15.72 -13.80 -11.12
CA ILE A 108 15.23 -13.05 -9.97
C ILE A 108 15.78 -13.68 -8.68
N ARG A 109 16.52 -12.88 -7.90
CA ARG A 109 16.99 -13.30 -6.57
C ARG A 109 16.15 -12.72 -5.44
N ARG A 110 15.53 -11.55 -5.66
CA ARG A 110 14.81 -10.82 -4.63
C ARG A 110 13.74 -9.93 -5.25
N VAL A 111 12.58 -9.84 -4.60
CA VAL A 111 11.55 -8.86 -4.92
C VAL A 111 11.21 -8.08 -3.65
N THR A 112 11.29 -6.75 -3.74
CA THR A 112 10.93 -5.84 -2.65
C THR A 112 9.61 -5.17 -2.98
N PHE A 113 8.65 -5.23 -2.07
CA PHE A 113 7.36 -4.55 -2.16
C PHE A 113 7.28 -3.43 -1.14
N THR A 114 6.67 -2.30 -1.51
CA THR A 114 6.44 -1.19 -0.58
C THR A 114 5.03 -0.64 -0.70
N THR A 115 4.51 -0.13 0.41
CA THR A 115 3.34 0.75 0.47
C THR A 115 3.65 2.15 0.95
N GLU A 116 4.94 2.44 1.16
CA GLU A 116 5.39 3.68 1.74
C GLU A 116 5.13 4.85 0.79
N THR A 117 4.47 5.89 1.29
CA THR A 117 4.04 7.05 0.51
C THR A 117 5.09 8.18 0.55
N PRO A 118 5.28 8.94 -0.54
CA PRO A 118 6.29 10.01 -0.59
C PRO A 118 6.03 11.13 0.43
N GLU A 119 4.78 11.31 0.88
CA GLU A 119 4.39 12.31 1.87
C GLU A 119 5.11 12.08 3.21
N TYR A 120 5.16 10.84 3.71
CA TYR A 120 5.87 10.51 4.95
C TYR A 120 7.36 10.83 4.83
N TRP A 121 7.98 10.41 3.72
CA TRP A 121 9.40 10.61 3.47
C TRP A 121 9.76 12.07 3.28
N SER A 122 8.91 12.85 2.62
CA SER A 122 9.10 14.30 2.45
C SER A 122 9.03 15.04 3.79
N LEU A 123 8.07 14.66 4.65
CA LEU A 123 7.96 15.23 5.99
C LEU A 123 9.15 14.82 6.88
N LEU A 124 9.59 13.56 6.80
CA LEU A 124 10.78 13.09 7.51
C LEU A 124 12.03 13.83 7.04
N ALA A 125 12.21 14.01 5.73
CA ALA A 125 13.33 14.74 5.15
C ALA A 125 13.36 16.22 5.59
N ALA A 126 12.18 16.84 5.75
CA ALA A 126 12.08 18.22 6.25
C ALA A 126 12.40 18.37 7.75
N VAL A 127 12.40 17.26 8.51
CA VAL A 127 12.63 17.25 9.97
C VAL A 127 14.02 16.73 10.31
N ASP A 128 14.46 15.66 9.66
CA ASP A 128 15.73 14.97 9.90
C ASP A 128 16.30 14.38 8.59
N PRO A 129 17.01 15.20 7.79
CA PRO A 129 17.64 14.75 6.54
C PRO A 129 18.65 13.61 6.73
N GLU A 130 19.39 13.60 7.83
CA GLU A 130 20.40 12.56 8.10
C GLU A 130 19.73 11.21 8.38
N ARG A 131 18.60 11.22 9.09
CA ARG A 131 17.82 10.00 9.29
C ARG A 131 17.31 9.44 7.96
N VAL A 132 16.89 10.27 7.02
CA VAL A 132 16.50 9.82 5.67
C VAL A 132 17.67 9.13 4.97
N VAL A 133 18.87 9.72 4.97
CA VAL A 133 20.05 9.10 4.37
C VAL A 133 20.36 7.75 5.03
N ALA A 134 20.30 7.68 6.36
CA ALA A 134 20.53 6.43 7.10
C ALA A 134 19.50 5.35 6.72
N LEU A 135 18.22 5.71 6.67
CA LEU A 135 17.16 4.78 6.27
C LEU A 135 17.30 4.29 4.84
N TYR A 136 17.62 5.16 3.88
CA TYR A 136 17.90 4.71 2.52
C TYR A 136 19.06 3.70 2.49
N ARG A 137 20.12 3.95 3.25
CA ARG A 137 21.25 3.01 3.35
C ARG A 137 20.85 1.66 3.94
N GLU A 138 19.98 1.67 4.95
CA GLU A 138 19.42 0.46 5.56
C GLU A 138 18.53 -0.32 4.56
N LEU A 139 17.76 0.39 3.74
CA LEU A 139 16.69 -0.19 2.94
C LEU A 139 17.10 -0.63 1.53
N VAL A 140 18.02 0.10 0.89
CA VAL A 140 18.48 -0.17 -0.48
C VAL A 140 20.00 -0.29 -0.60
N GLY A 141 20.75 0.02 0.45
CA GLY A 141 22.17 -0.32 0.56
C GLY A 141 23.12 0.85 0.84
N ALA A 142 24.31 0.53 1.37
CA ALA A 142 25.28 1.50 1.87
C ALA A 142 25.85 2.47 0.82
N ALA A 143 25.64 2.21 -0.47
CA ALA A 143 26.10 3.05 -1.57
C ALA A 143 25.36 4.40 -1.67
N VAL A 144 24.20 4.54 -1.02
CA VAL A 144 23.41 5.78 -1.02
C VAL A 144 24.24 6.95 -0.48
N ARG A 145 24.25 8.03 -1.26
CA ARG A 145 24.88 9.30 -0.90
C ARG A 145 23.81 10.35 -0.65
N ARG A 146 24.16 11.37 0.14
CA ARG A 146 23.23 12.46 0.46
C ARG A 146 22.82 13.21 -0.82
N GLU A 147 23.77 13.40 -1.72
CA GLU A 147 23.59 14.12 -2.98
C GLU A 147 22.69 13.36 -3.96
N ASP A 148 22.44 12.06 -3.72
CA ASP A 148 21.43 11.31 -4.47
C ASP A 148 20.01 11.69 -4.03
N LEU A 149 19.83 12.13 -2.78
CA LEU A 149 18.53 12.31 -2.14
C LEU A 149 18.11 13.78 -2.01
N PHE A 150 19.05 14.72 -2.09
CA PHE A 150 18.82 16.14 -1.86
C PHE A 150 19.50 16.99 -2.95
N ASP A 151 18.83 18.07 -3.37
CA ASP A 151 19.43 19.06 -4.26
C ASP A 151 20.44 19.98 -3.53
N ALA A 152 21.04 20.92 -4.25
CA ALA A 152 22.06 21.83 -3.72
C ALA A 152 21.48 22.78 -2.64
N GLU A 153 20.19 23.05 -2.69
CA GLU A 153 19.43 23.86 -1.74
C GLU A 153 18.98 23.05 -0.52
N GLY A 154 19.18 21.72 -0.53
CA GLY A 154 18.82 20.81 0.55
C GLY A 154 17.36 20.33 0.49
N ASN A 155 16.66 20.52 -0.63
CA ASN A 155 15.32 19.97 -0.83
C ASN A 155 15.42 18.49 -1.17
N TYR A 156 14.52 17.71 -0.59
CA TYR A 156 14.41 16.28 -0.87
C TYR A 156 13.92 16.00 -2.30
N LEU A 157 14.57 15.05 -2.96
CA LEU A 157 14.28 14.62 -4.32
C LEU A 157 13.54 13.27 -4.28
N PRO A 158 12.19 13.24 -4.33
CA PRO A 158 11.44 11.99 -4.25
C PRO A 158 11.64 11.08 -5.47
N LEU A 159 11.93 11.65 -6.64
CA LEU A 159 12.23 10.92 -7.89
C LEU A 159 13.72 10.66 -8.08
N ASN A 160 14.41 10.28 -6.99
CA ASN A 160 15.81 9.90 -7.04
C ASN A 160 16.00 8.45 -7.53
N ARG A 161 17.24 8.11 -7.90
CA ARG A 161 17.62 6.80 -8.45
C ARG A 161 17.25 5.61 -7.55
N TRP A 162 17.22 5.80 -6.23
CA TRP A 162 16.93 4.76 -5.25
C TRP A 162 15.42 4.48 -5.09
N ASN A 163 14.57 5.30 -5.69
CA ASN A 163 13.14 5.04 -5.84
C ASN A 163 12.76 4.61 -7.25
N THR A 164 13.57 4.90 -8.26
CA THR A 164 13.22 4.72 -9.67
C THR A 164 13.99 3.60 -10.37
N ILE A 165 15.29 3.44 -10.10
CA ILE A 165 16.19 2.58 -10.89
C ILE A 165 16.81 1.49 -10.00
N ASP A 166 17.49 1.88 -8.91
CA ASP A 166 18.32 0.97 -8.11
C ASP A 166 17.63 0.47 -6.84
N GLY A 167 16.32 0.69 -6.74
CA GLY A 167 15.55 0.28 -5.57
C GLY A 167 14.16 0.86 -5.54
N ILE A 168 13.56 0.72 -4.35
CA ILE A 168 12.22 1.18 -4.06
C ILE A 168 12.11 1.57 -2.59
N VAL A 169 12.46 2.81 -2.23
CA VAL A 169 12.25 3.28 -0.85
C VAL A 169 10.78 3.61 -0.60
N HIS A 170 10.16 4.34 -1.53
CA HIS A 170 8.73 4.65 -1.49
C HIS A 170 8.14 4.71 -2.89
N TYR A 171 6.83 4.96 -2.98
CA TYR A 171 6.12 5.14 -4.24
C TYR A 171 6.71 6.25 -5.11
N VAL A 172 6.66 6.04 -6.42
CA VAL A 172 6.84 7.10 -7.41
C VAL A 172 5.60 7.28 -8.28
N MET A 173 4.66 6.33 -8.23
CA MET A 173 3.42 6.39 -8.98
C MET A 173 2.49 7.45 -8.36
N PRO A 174 2.14 8.53 -9.08
CA PRO A 174 1.44 9.66 -8.48
C PRO A 174 0.08 9.32 -7.87
N ILE A 175 -0.62 8.30 -8.40
CA ILE A 175 -1.99 7.97 -8.00
C ILE A 175 -2.07 7.02 -6.79
N ASN A 176 -0.93 6.56 -6.26
CA ASN A 176 -0.88 5.70 -5.07
C ASN A 176 -0.75 6.53 -3.76
N SER A 177 -1.04 7.84 -3.80
CA SER A 177 -0.79 8.78 -2.70
C SER A 177 -1.78 8.64 -1.53
N MET A 178 -1.45 9.22 -0.35
CA MET A 178 -2.41 9.29 0.76
C MET A 178 -3.63 10.12 0.39
N LYS A 179 -3.42 11.17 -0.41
CA LYS A 179 -4.50 12.02 -0.90
C LYS A 179 -5.48 11.22 -1.76
N ASP A 180 -4.99 10.38 -2.66
CA ASP A 180 -5.86 9.58 -3.54
C ASP A 180 -6.61 8.52 -2.73
N LEU A 181 -5.92 7.83 -1.80
CA LEU A 181 -6.53 6.81 -0.95
C LEU A 181 -7.63 7.37 -0.03
N LEU A 182 -7.35 8.47 0.66
CA LEU A 182 -8.32 9.12 1.55
C LEU A 182 -9.41 9.81 0.73
N GLY A 183 -9.07 10.35 -0.45
CA GLY A 183 -10.01 10.94 -1.38
C GLY A 183 -11.05 9.94 -1.87
N VAL A 184 -10.63 8.77 -2.39
CA VAL A 184 -11.56 7.73 -2.85
C VAL A 184 -12.45 7.20 -1.72
N SER A 185 -11.93 7.15 -0.49
CA SER A 185 -12.71 6.74 0.69
C SER A 185 -13.87 7.69 1.02
N GLN A 186 -13.78 8.94 0.56
CA GLN A 186 -14.75 10.00 0.84
C GLN A 186 -15.70 10.27 -0.33
N GLU A 187 -15.61 9.54 -1.44
CA GLU A 187 -16.42 9.83 -2.61
C GLU A 187 -17.91 9.48 -2.44
N VAL A 188 -18.75 10.40 -2.89
CA VAL A 188 -20.21 10.25 -2.96
C VAL A 188 -20.58 9.26 -4.06
N GLU A 189 -21.55 8.39 -3.77
CA GLU A 189 -22.09 7.46 -4.75
C GLU A 189 -22.80 8.20 -5.88
N ARG A 190 -22.36 7.97 -7.12
CA ARG A 190 -22.73 8.82 -8.28
C ARG A 190 -24.18 8.64 -8.75
N SER A 191 -24.78 7.46 -8.60
CA SER A 191 -26.16 7.24 -9.04
C SER A 191 -27.16 7.99 -8.17
N GLY A 192 -26.83 8.23 -6.89
CA GLY A 192 -27.69 8.85 -5.89
C GLY A 192 -28.98 8.08 -5.63
N ARG A 193 -29.09 6.85 -6.15
CA ARG A 193 -30.32 6.05 -6.18
C ARG A 193 -30.15 4.68 -5.52
N ALA A 194 -28.92 4.27 -5.22
CA ALA A 194 -28.66 2.97 -4.64
C ALA A 194 -29.23 2.87 -3.22
N VAL A 195 -30.21 1.99 -3.01
CA VAL A 195 -30.80 1.73 -1.69
C VAL A 195 -30.01 0.66 -0.93
N ASP A 196 -29.46 -0.31 -1.64
CA ASP A 196 -28.62 -1.37 -1.08
C ASP A 196 -27.38 -1.68 -1.96
N GLY A 197 -26.69 -2.78 -1.65
CA GLY A 197 -25.52 -3.23 -2.41
C GLY A 197 -25.84 -3.80 -3.80
N TYR A 198 -27.07 -4.27 -4.01
CA TYR A 198 -27.52 -4.76 -5.32
C TYR A 198 -27.76 -3.59 -6.27
N ASP A 199 -28.43 -2.53 -5.80
CA ASP A 199 -28.70 -1.33 -6.60
C ASP A 199 -27.43 -0.55 -6.97
N ALA A 200 -26.36 -0.72 -6.18
CA ALA A 200 -25.06 -0.12 -6.46
C ALA A 200 -24.31 -0.81 -7.62
N LEU A 201 -24.84 -1.90 -8.19
CA LEU A 201 -24.19 -2.67 -9.25
C LEU A 201 -24.91 -2.52 -10.61
N PRO A 202 -24.16 -2.56 -11.74
CA PRO A 202 -22.71 -2.69 -11.81
C PRO A 202 -22.00 -1.34 -11.62
N TYR A 203 -21.21 -1.22 -10.55
CA TYR A 203 -20.25 -0.13 -10.40
C TYR A 203 -18.92 -0.50 -11.07
N ARG A 204 -18.32 0.45 -11.80
CA ARG A 204 -17.06 0.24 -12.51
C ARG A 204 -16.08 1.38 -12.21
N ARG A 205 -14.89 1.00 -11.73
CA ARG A 205 -13.67 1.79 -11.77
C ARG A 205 -12.67 1.10 -12.68
N GLU A 206 -11.67 1.87 -13.11
CA GLU A 206 -10.51 1.35 -13.80
C GLU A 206 -9.69 0.46 -12.85
N THR A 207 -9.33 1.00 -11.69
CA THR A 207 -8.59 0.33 -10.62
C THR A 207 -9.48 -0.61 -9.80
N GLY A 208 -8.89 -1.68 -9.27
CA GLY A 208 -9.54 -2.65 -8.39
C GLY A 208 -9.69 -2.14 -6.96
N ALA A 209 -8.66 -1.49 -6.42
CA ALA A 209 -8.63 -0.94 -5.07
C ALA A 209 -9.76 0.08 -4.86
N ASP A 210 -9.86 1.09 -5.71
CA ASP A 210 -10.88 2.13 -5.61
C ASP A 210 -12.29 1.54 -5.71
N ALA A 211 -12.49 0.59 -6.64
CA ALA A 211 -13.75 -0.11 -6.78
C ALA A 211 -14.15 -0.80 -5.47
N ARG A 212 -13.19 -1.49 -4.82
CA ARG A 212 -13.42 -2.19 -3.56
C ARG A 212 -13.69 -1.24 -2.41
N ILE A 213 -12.87 -0.18 -2.26
CA ILE A 213 -13.03 0.83 -1.22
C ILE A 213 -14.41 1.48 -1.31
N ASN A 214 -14.79 1.99 -2.49
CA ASN A 214 -16.10 2.61 -2.67
C ASN A 214 -17.24 1.63 -2.35
N VAL A 215 -17.24 0.43 -2.95
CA VAL A 215 -18.34 -0.54 -2.76
C VAL A 215 -18.49 -0.93 -1.30
N ASP A 216 -17.39 -1.21 -0.60
CA ASP A 216 -17.42 -1.63 0.80
C ASP A 216 -17.90 -0.49 1.71
N LEU A 217 -17.35 0.72 1.57
CA LEU A 217 -17.75 1.86 2.40
C LEU A 217 -19.19 2.30 2.12
N TRP A 218 -19.62 2.32 0.86
CA TRP A 218 -21.01 2.62 0.51
C TRP A 218 -21.98 1.58 1.08
N SER A 219 -21.60 0.30 1.10
CA SER A 219 -22.43 -0.75 1.69
C SER A 219 -22.63 -0.58 3.19
N ILE A 220 -21.64 0.01 3.88
CA ILE A 220 -21.71 0.32 5.31
C ILE A 220 -22.54 1.60 5.52
N SER A 221 -22.26 2.63 4.73
CA SER A 221 -22.97 3.92 4.79
C SER A 221 -24.48 3.76 4.57
N ARG A 222 -24.92 2.90 3.64
CA ARG A 222 -26.35 2.64 3.39
C ARG A 222 -27.09 2.03 4.57
N LYS A 223 -26.38 1.43 5.53
CA LYS A 223 -26.97 0.93 6.80
C LYS A 223 -27.17 2.06 7.83
N GLY A 224 -26.87 3.30 7.46
CA GLY A 224 -26.93 4.47 8.34
C GLY A 224 -25.74 4.58 9.29
N TYR A 225 -24.65 3.85 9.03
CA TYR A 225 -23.47 3.83 9.91
C TYR A 225 -22.48 4.91 9.50
N ARG A 226 -21.71 5.39 10.49
CA ARG A 226 -20.56 6.27 10.25
C ARG A 226 -19.32 5.40 10.06
N VAL A 227 -18.49 5.77 9.10
CA VAL A 227 -17.19 5.15 8.84
C VAL A 227 -16.09 6.18 8.94
N GLY A 228 -14.89 5.77 9.35
CA GLY A 228 -13.69 6.61 9.32
C GLY A 228 -12.47 5.77 9.00
N THR A 229 -11.33 6.40 8.73
CA THR A 229 -10.06 5.68 8.59
C THR A 229 -9.66 5.05 9.93
N GLU A 230 -9.01 3.88 9.90
CA GLU A 230 -8.34 3.35 11.09
C GLU A 230 -7.03 4.10 11.36
N ASP A 231 -6.55 4.03 12.60
CA ASP A 231 -5.26 4.58 13.02
C ASP A 231 -4.24 3.45 13.25
N PRO A 232 -3.08 3.44 12.56
CA PRO A 232 -2.59 4.42 11.58
C PRO A 232 -3.34 4.34 10.23
N PRO A 233 -3.53 5.48 9.54
CA PRO A 233 -4.14 5.52 8.22
C PRO A 233 -3.15 5.12 7.12
N GLY A 234 -3.64 4.48 6.07
CA GLY A 234 -2.87 4.22 4.86
C GLY A 234 -3.08 2.84 4.24
N PRO A 235 -2.44 2.59 3.08
CA PRO A 235 -2.42 1.27 2.46
C PRO A 235 -1.41 0.38 3.19
N LEU A 236 -1.81 -0.86 3.47
CA LEU A 236 -1.02 -1.84 4.21
C LEU A 236 -0.97 -3.15 3.44
N ILE A 237 0.17 -3.82 3.49
CA ILE A 237 0.29 -5.25 3.15
C ILE A 237 -0.15 -6.00 4.40
N ILE A 238 -1.29 -6.68 4.30
CA ILE A 238 -1.87 -7.39 5.45
C ILE A 238 -1.52 -8.87 5.44
N ASP A 239 -1.36 -9.46 4.27
CA ASP A 239 -0.97 -10.86 4.10
C ASP A 239 -0.51 -11.15 2.66
N TRP A 240 -0.18 -12.40 2.38
CA TRP A 240 0.16 -12.91 1.06
C TRP A 240 -0.21 -14.39 0.95
N ASP A 241 -0.43 -14.88 -0.26
CA ASP A 241 -0.82 -16.27 -0.52
C ASP A 241 0.18 -16.97 -1.45
N ASP A 242 1.15 -17.67 -0.87
CA ASP A 242 2.09 -18.54 -1.60
C ASP A 242 1.58 -19.99 -1.71
N SER A 243 0.29 -20.23 -1.44
CA SER A 243 -0.32 -21.55 -1.60
C SER A 243 -0.16 -22.05 -3.04
N GLY A 244 0.40 -23.26 -3.18
CA GLY A 244 0.61 -23.90 -4.47
C GLY A 244 1.86 -23.43 -5.22
N TRP A 245 2.72 -22.62 -4.59
CA TRP A 245 4.06 -22.34 -5.10
C TRP A 245 4.97 -23.54 -4.81
N SER A 246 5.83 -23.87 -5.75
CA SER A 246 6.75 -25.01 -5.61
C SER A 246 8.21 -24.68 -5.90
N THR A 247 9.10 -25.34 -5.17
CA THR A 247 10.54 -25.36 -5.41
C THR A 247 10.86 -26.08 -6.73
N PRO A 248 12.09 -25.97 -7.27
CA PRO A 248 12.46 -26.61 -8.54
C PRO A 248 12.29 -28.13 -8.56
N ASP A 249 12.42 -28.78 -7.41
CA ASP A 249 12.23 -30.22 -7.19
C ASP A 249 10.77 -30.60 -6.87
N GLY A 250 9.85 -29.63 -6.87
CA GLY A 250 8.41 -29.85 -6.83
C GLY A 250 7.79 -29.91 -5.44
N PHE A 251 8.53 -29.59 -4.38
CA PHE A 251 7.98 -29.47 -3.03
C PHE A 251 7.35 -28.08 -2.81
N PRO A 252 6.43 -27.92 -1.85
CA PRO A 252 5.97 -26.60 -1.44
C PRO A 252 7.14 -25.69 -1.02
N VAL A 253 7.06 -24.40 -1.35
CA VAL A 253 8.03 -23.41 -0.86
C VAL A 253 7.87 -23.19 0.65
N GLY A 254 8.94 -22.74 1.31
CA GLY A 254 8.86 -22.23 2.68
C GLY A 254 8.45 -20.76 2.72
N ASP A 255 8.18 -20.24 3.93
CA ASP A 255 7.93 -18.81 4.13
C ASP A 255 9.25 -18.02 3.97
N HIS A 256 9.46 -17.48 2.78
CA HIS A 256 10.62 -16.66 2.43
C HIS A 256 10.31 -15.16 2.47
N TRP A 257 9.19 -14.77 3.09
CA TRP A 257 8.80 -13.38 3.25
C TRP A 257 9.40 -12.78 4.51
N THR A 258 9.98 -11.59 4.38
CA THR A 258 10.47 -10.80 5.51
C THR A 258 9.79 -9.45 5.55
N VAL A 259 9.11 -9.15 6.66
CA VAL A 259 8.62 -7.79 6.93
C VAL A 259 9.80 -6.93 7.35
N VAL A 260 10.12 -5.92 6.54
CA VAL A 260 11.26 -5.00 6.79
C VAL A 260 10.78 -3.73 7.49
N ARG A 261 9.58 -3.22 7.16
CA ARG A 261 8.96 -2.06 7.82
C ARG A 261 7.49 -2.32 8.11
N GLY A 262 7.04 -1.88 9.28
CA GLY A 262 5.72 -2.21 9.84
C GLY A 262 5.76 -3.56 10.57
N LYS A 263 4.63 -4.28 10.58
CA LYS A 263 4.47 -5.59 11.22
C LYS A 263 3.55 -6.49 10.39
N ARG A 264 3.60 -7.81 10.56
CA ARG A 264 2.65 -8.72 9.89
C ARG A 264 1.20 -8.31 10.19
N GLY A 265 0.34 -8.28 9.17
CA GLY A 265 -1.02 -7.73 9.26
C GLY A 265 -1.13 -6.21 9.10
N ALA A 266 0.00 -5.49 9.05
CA ALA A 266 0.09 -4.05 8.84
C ALA A 266 1.51 -3.67 8.34
N ALA A 267 1.99 -4.37 7.31
CA ALA A 267 3.34 -4.18 6.78
C ALA A 267 3.34 -3.03 5.78
N LEU A 268 4.41 -2.24 5.80
CA LEU A 268 4.68 -1.21 4.80
C LEU A 268 5.68 -1.68 3.76
N ARG A 269 6.59 -2.59 4.15
CA ARG A 269 7.60 -3.12 3.26
C ARG A 269 7.84 -4.58 3.56
N VAL A 270 7.78 -5.39 2.51
CA VAL A 270 8.12 -6.81 2.58
C VAL A 270 9.11 -7.17 1.48
N VAL A 271 9.96 -8.12 1.79
CA VAL A 271 10.96 -8.67 0.87
C VAL A 271 10.68 -10.15 0.72
N TYR A 272 10.67 -10.62 -0.52
CA TYR A 272 10.69 -12.05 -0.84
C TYR A 272 12.07 -12.42 -1.40
N GLU A 273 12.82 -13.24 -0.67
CA GLU A 273 14.18 -13.63 -1.01
C GLU A 273 14.47 -15.05 -0.48
N VAL A 274 14.95 -15.94 -1.35
CA VAL A 274 15.27 -17.31 -0.96
C VAL A 274 16.58 -17.32 -0.17
N PRO A 275 16.65 -17.96 1.01
CA PRO A 275 17.90 -18.10 1.75
C PRO A 275 18.99 -18.79 0.91
N ALA A 276 20.18 -18.18 0.87
CA ALA A 276 21.30 -18.63 0.02
C ALA A 276 21.68 -20.12 0.20
N GLY A 277 21.44 -20.70 1.39
CA GLY A 277 21.73 -22.10 1.68
C GLY A 277 20.80 -23.13 1.01
N LEU A 278 19.69 -22.70 0.39
CA LEU A 278 18.72 -23.62 -0.22
C LEU A 278 19.06 -24.01 -1.68
N GLY A 279 20.04 -23.36 -2.31
CA GLY A 279 20.54 -23.75 -3.63
C GLY A 279 19.61 -23.43 -4.81
N TYR A 280 18.59 -22.58 -4.61
CA TYR A 280 17.74 -22.04 -5.67
C TYR A 280 17.41 -20.56 -5.39
N ARG A 281 16.94 -19.84 -6.41
CA ARG A 281 16.58 -18.42 -6.34
C ARG A 281 15.07 -18.22 -6.46
N VAL A 282 14.59 -16.99 -6.25
CA VAL A 282 13.17 -16.66 -6.45
C VAL A 282 12.70 -17.03 -7.85
N GLY A 283 13.49 -16.73 -8.89
CA GLY A 283 13.16 -17.06 -10.27
C GLY A 283 13.15 -18.57 -10.61
N ASP A 284 13.64 -19.40 -9.70
CA ASP A 284 13.60 -20.85 -9.82
C ASP A 284 12.30 -21.46 -9.28
N ILE A 285 11.55 -20.72 -8.45
CA ILE A 285 10.24 -21.11 -7.93
C ILE A 285 9.21 -21.18 -9.06
N ARG A 286 8.22 -22.06 -8.91
CA ARG A 286 7.10 -22.20 -9.83
C ARG A 286 5.78 -21.79 -9.20
N ILE A 287 5.01 -20.96 -9.90
CA ILE A 287 3.63 -20.59 -9.56
C ILE A 287 2.71 -21.18 -10.62
N GLY A 288 1.87 -22.14 -10.23
CA GLY A 288 1.04 -22.89 -11.19
C GLY A 288 1.87 -23.64 -12.25
N GLY A 289 3.06 -24.11 -11.89
CA GLY A 289 3.96 -24.84 -12.77
C GLY A 289 4.85 -23.98 -13.68
N ARG A 290 4.69 -22.66 -13.70
CA ARG A 290 5.53 -21.72 -14.47
C ARG A 290 6.56 -21.06 -13.58
N ARG A 291 7.79 -20.86 -14.10
CA ARG A 291 8.85 -20.15 -13.37
C ARG A 291 8.44 -18.72 -13.05
N VAL A 292 9.02 -18.18 -11.98
CA VAL A 292 8.91 -16.75 -11.66
C VAL A 292 9.88 -15.98 -12.56
N GLU A 293 9.34 -15.19 -13.46
CA GLU A 293 10.09 -14.38 -14.41
C GLU A 293 9.88 -12.89 -14.17
N TYR A 294 8.83 -12.49 -13.44
CA TYR A 294 8.46 -11.10 -13.16
C TYR A 294 8.06 -10.92 -11.69
N GLY A 295 8.29 -9.73 -11.13
CA GLY A 295 7.83 -9.39 -9.79
C GLY A 295 6.30 -9.33 -9.69
N GLY A 296 5.64 -8.98 -10.80
CA GLY A 296 4.19 -8.98 -10.92
C GLY A 296 3.52 -10.33 -10.60
N GLN A 297 4.22 -11.46 -10.85
CA GLN A 297 3.73 -12.80 -10.49
C GLN A 297 3.61 -12.99 -8.99
N LEU A 298 4.46 -12.35 -8.19
CA LEU A 298 4.38 -12.36 -6.73
C LEU A 298 3.40 -11.29 -6.25
N ALA A 299 3.41 -10.11 -6.88
CA ALA A 299 2.53 -8.98 -6.54
C ALA A 299 1.04 -9.36 -6.57
N GLU A 300 0.64 -10.22 -7.50
CA GLU A 300 -0.75 -10.70 -7.60
C GLU A 300 -1.21 -11.44 -6.34
N HIS A 301 -0.28 -12.07 -5.63
CA HIS A 301 -0.54 -12.84 -4.41
C HIS A 301 -0.37 -12.00 -3.14
N VAL A 302 0.02 -10.73 -3.25
CA VAL A 302 0.09 -9.80 -2.11
C VAL A 302 -1.32 -9.27 -1.83
N ILE A 303 -1.75 -9.38 -0.58
CA ILE A 303 -3.07 -8.94 -0.13
C ILE A 303 -2.92 -7.57 0.52
N MET A 304 -3.49 -6.58 -0.17
CA MET A 304 -3.51 -5.20 0.23
C MET A 304 -4.77 -4.88 1.03
N SER A 305 -4.67 -3.88 1.91
CA SER A 305 -5.83 -3.28 2.52
C SER A 305 -5.67 -1.81 2.86
N ALA A 306 -6.81 -1.12 2.88
CA ALA A 306 -7.00 0.11 3.65
C ALA A 306 -8.09 -0.16 4.69
N HIS A 307 -7.76 0.11 5.95
CA HIS A 307 -8.65 -0.21 7.06
C HIS A 307 -9.58 0.97 7.37
N GLY A 308 -10.83 0.64 7.71
CA GLY A 308 -11.82 1.58 8.21
C GLY A 308 -12.41 1.12 9.54
N VAL A 309 -12.79 2.08 10.37
CA VAL A 309 -13.56 1.85 11.61
C VAL A 309 -15.03 2.16 11.37
N ILE A 310 -15.92 1.41 12.05
CA ILE A 310 -17.37 1.55 11.90
C ILE A 310 -18.01 1.92 13.23
N ASP A 311 -18.77 3.01 13.24
CA ASP A 311 -19.69 3.38 14.32
C ASP A 311 -21.13 3.15 13.87
N ARG A 312 -21.82 2.24 14.58
CA ARG A 312 -23.21 1.87 14.33
C ARG A 312 -24.21 2.79 15.03
N GLY A 313 -23.74 3.75 15.82
CA GLY A 313 -24.54 4.51 16.77
C GLY A 313 -25.03 3.66 17.94
N THR A 314 -25.62 4.32 18.92
CA THR A 314 -26.49 3.65 19.90
C THR A 314 -27.84 3.39 19.24
N ARG A 315 -28.22 2.11 19.14
CA ARG A 315 -29.62 1.74 18.88
C ARG A 315 -30.50 2.12 20.05
#